data_AF-A0A973WXB3-F1
#
_entry.id   AF-A0A973WXB3-F1
#
_cell.length_a   1.000
_cell.length_b   1.000
_cell.length_c   1.000
_cell.angle_alpha   90.00
_cell.angle_beta   90.00
_cell.angle_gamma   90.00
#
_symmetry.space_group_name_H-M   'P 1'
#
loop_
_entity.id
_entity.type
_entity.pdbx_description
1 polymer ?
#
loop_
_entity_poly.entity_id
_entity_poly.type
_entity_poly.pdbx_seq_one_letter_code
_entity_poly.pdbx_strand_id
1 'polypeptide(L)'
;MPFEYLDIPRLATNAARAYVPRLQDSAIAEFSQRISEEVARGLWIQDGPNAIGPEGRNIEEYVEHLVSTRPHWLVPAVETSEDVDNVWTSGSLTKQGERFRELRRFLGNDKAANAALAEEAALYGTTPGSTKPGVKPGPVDEKAKAKADQANNAYSPAFKGDRSAKIASMIKGMGAKTVAEIAAAAGCRIDGSPLRKGK
;
A
#
# COMPACT_ATOMS: atom_id res chain seq x y z
N MET A 1 -30.19 -28.15 14.42
CA MET A 1 -29.05 -27.82 13.54
C MET A 1 -28.51 -26.47 13.99
N PRO A 2 -27.20 -26.30 14.22
CA PRO A 2 -26.65 -24.99 14.50
C PRO A 2 -26.91 -24.08 13.30
N PHE A 3 -27.51 -22.92 13.53
CA PHE A 3 -27.65 -21.89 12.51
C PHE A 3 -26.28 -21.23 12.33
N GLU A 4 -25.65 -21.47 11.18
CA GLU A 4 -24.41 -20.79 10.82
C GLU A 4 -24.76 -19.42 10.24
N TYR A 5 -24.45 -18.37 11.00
CA TYR A 5 -24.72 -17.00 10.57
C TYR A 5 -23.68 -16.56 9.53
N LEU A 6 -24.15 -16.21 8.33
CA LEU A 6 -23.30 -15.66 7.30
C LEU A 6 -23.04 -14.17 7.57
N ASP A 7 -21.77 -13.78 7.67
CA ASP A 7 -21.37 -12.37 7.69
C ASP A 7 -21.33 -11.83 6.24
N ILE A 8 -22.50 -11.42 5.76
CA ILE A 8 -22.73 -10.92 4.39
C ILE A 8 -21.84 -9.70 4.07
N PRO A 9 -21.74 -8.66 4.93
CA PRO A 9 -20.83 -7.53 4.68
C PRO A 9 -19.37 -7.95 4.52
N ARG A 10 -18.88 -8.88 5.35
CA ARG A 10 -17.50 -9.37 5.25
C ARG A 10 -17.27 -10.16 3.97
N LEU A 11 -18.20 -11.04 3.59
CA LEU A 11 -18.12 -11.80 2.35
C LEU A 11 -18.12 -10.89 1.12
N ALA A 12 -18.98 -9.88 1.10
CA ALA A 12 -19.01 -8.94 0.00
C ALA A 12 -17.74 -8.11 -0.09
N THR A 13 -17.20 -7.65 1.04
CA THR A 13 -15.91 -6.93 1.05
C THR A 13 -14.77 -7.79 0.51
N ASN A 14 -14.77 -9.10 0.82
CA ASN A 14 -13.80 -10.04 0.28
C ASN A 14 -14.00 -10.25 -1.22
N ALA A 15 -15.25 -10.36 -1.70
CA ALA A 15 -15.56 -10.48 -3.13
C ALA A 15 -15.10 -9.23 -3.91
N ALA A 16 -15.36 -8.03 -3.39
CA ALA A 16 -14.91 -6.77 -4.00
C ALA A 16 -13.38 -6.66 -4.05
N ARG A 17 -12.67 -7.15 -3.01
CA ARG A 17 -11.19 -7.21 -3.01
C ARG A 17 -10.62 -8.23 -3.98
N ALA A 18 -11.33 -9.34 -4.19
CA ALA A 18 -10.95 -10.40 -5.11
C ALA A 18 -11.39 -10.13 -6.56
N TYR A 19 -12.20 -9.09 -6.78
CA TYR A 19 -12.75 -8.74 -8.09
C TYR A 19 -11.63 -8.35 -9.08
N VAL A 20 -11.71 -8.90 -10.29
CA VAL A 20 -10.78 -8.64 -11.39
C VAL A 20 -11.60 -8.15 -12.59
N PRO A 21 -11.34 -6.96 -13.15
CA PRO A 21 -10.25 -6.02 -12.86
C PRO A 21 -10.36 -5.35 -11.49
N ARG A 22 -9.23 -4.98 -10.90
CA ARG A 22 -9.16 -4.49 -9.52
C ARG A 22 -10.01 -3.22 -9.32
N LEU A 23 -10.75 -3.16 -8.21
CA LEU A 23 -11.52 -1.98 -7.81
C LEU A 23 -10.63 -0.99 -7.05
N GLN A 24 -10.98 0.29 -7.13
CA GLN A 24 -10.34 1.35 -6.32
C GLN A 24 -10.62 1.11 -4.83
N ASP A 25 -9.67 1.43 -3.95
CA ASP A 25 -9.86 1.24 -2.50
C ASP A 25 -11.04 2.07 -1.95
N SER A 26 -11.24 3.25 -2.51
CA SER A 26 -12.39 4.12 -2.24
C SER A 26 -13.72 3.46 -2.65
N ALA A 27 -13.74 2.73 -3.77
CA ALA A 27 -14.89 1.99 -4.25
C ALA A 27 -15.19 0.76 -3.37
N ILE A 28 -14.15 0.07 -2.87
CA ILE A 28 -14.32 -1.06 -1.92
C ILE A 28 -14.95 -0.57 -0.61
N ALA A 29 -14.48 0.58 -0.09
CA ALA A 29 -15.07 1.20 1.09
C ALA A 29 -16.54 1.58 0.87
N GLU A 30 -16.84 2.27 -0.24
CA GLU A 30 -18.21 2.65 -0.59
C GLU A 30 -19.14 1.42 -0.76
N PHE A 31 -18.66 0.38 -1.44
CA PHE A 31 -19.38 -0.88 -1.62
C PHE A 31 -19.66 -1.59 -0.28
N SER A 32 -18.66 -1.67 0.59
CA SER A 32 -18.81 -2.29 1.91
C SER A 32 -19.82 -1.56 2.79
N GLN A 33 -19.80 -0.22 2.76
CA GLN A 33 -20.77 0.60 3.49
C GLN A 33 -22.18 0.36 2.97
N ARG A 34 -22.35 0.37 1.65
CA ARG A 34 -23.66 0.18 1.01
C ARG A 34 -24.26 -1.19 1.32
N ILE A 35 -23.46 -2.26 1.26
CA ILE A 35 -23.95 -3.59 1.64
C ILE A 35 -24.28 -3.67 3.12
N SER A 36 -23.48 -3.04 4.00
CA SER A 36 -23.82 -2.97 5.42
C SER A 36 -25.16 -2.28 5.64
N GLU A 37 -25.46 -1.21 4.91
CA GLU A 37 -26.75 -0.51 4.99
C GLU A 37 -27.91 -1.37 4.43
N GLU A 38 -27.69 -2.10 3.34
CA GLU A 38 -28.71 -2.95 2.72
C GLU A 38 -29.01 -4.20 3.56
N VAL A 39 -27.99 -4.79 4.20
CA VAL A 39 -28.15 -5.88 5.17
C VAL A 39 -28.91 -5.38 6.39
N ALA A 40 -28.59 -4.19 6.91
CA ALA A 40 -29.32 -3.58 8.03
C ALA A 40 -30.80 -3.29 7.69
N ARG A 41 -31.12 -3.06 6.41
CA ARG A 41 -32.50 -2.90 5.91
C ARG A 41 -33.22 -4.23 5.67
N GLY A 42 -32.55 -5.37 5.84
CA GLY A 42 -33.13 -6.69 5.61
C GLY A 42 -33.34 -7.03 4.14
N LEU A 43 -32.59 -6.38 3.23
CA LEU A 43 -32.68 -6.65 1.79
C LEU A 43 -31.90 -7.89 1.34
N TRP A 44 -31.06 -8.42 2.23
CA TRP A 44 -30.25 -9.60 1.99
C TRP A 44 -30.78 -10.77 2.81
N ILE A 45 -30.94 -11.91 2.14
CA ILE A 45 -31.45 -13.14 2.72
C ILE A 45 -30.35 -14.20 2.62
N GLN A 46 -30.15 -14.95 3.69
CA GLN A 46 -29.25 -16.10 3.67
C GLN A 46 -30.01 -17.32 3.14
N ASP A 47 -29.47 -17.95 2.10
CA ASP A 47 -29.93 -19.23 1.55
C ASP A 47 -28.79 -20.27 1.66
N GLY A 48 -28.79 -21.01 2.76
CA GLY A 48 -27.73 -21.96 3.09
C GLY A 48 -26.35 -21.28 3.18
N PRO A 49 -25.37 -21.69 2.35
CA PRO A 49 -24.04 -21.06 2.30
C PRO A 49 -24.01 -19.76 1.48
N ASN A 50 -25.11 -19.42 0.81
CA ASN A 50 -25.16 -18.28 -0.12
C ASN A 50 -25.92 -17.10 0.49
N ALA A 51 -25.58 -15.90 0.02
CA ALA A 51 -26.33 -14.69 0.30
C ALA A 51 -27.02 -14.24 -0.98
N ILE A 52 -28.35 -14.08 -0.90
CA ILE A 52 -29.18 -13.59 -1.99
C ILE A 52 -29.55 -12.14 -1.65
N GLY A 53 -29.18 -11.25 -2.55
CA GLY A 53 -29.40 -9.82 -2.41
C GLY A 53 -30.67 -9.33 -3.07
N PRO A 54 -30.80 -8.00 -3.18
CA PRO A 54 -31.88 -7.36 -3.92
C PRO A 54 -31.96 -7.91 -5.35
N GLU A 55 -33.17 -8.09 -5.87
CA GLU A 55 -33.43 -8.58 -7.23
C GLU A 55 -32.94 -10.01 -7.51
N GLY A 56 -32.65 -10.80 -6.47
CA GLY A 56 -32.28 -12.21 -6.60
C GLY A 56 -30.83 -12.45 -7.01
N ARG A 57 -29.97 -11.42 -6.92
CA ARG A 57 -28.56 -11.51 -7.30
C ARG A 57 -27.70 -12.09 -6.19
N ASN A 58 -26.69 -12.87 -6.57
CA ASN A 58 -25.63 -13.23 -5.63
C ASN A 58 -24.66 -12.04 -5.43
N ILE A 59 -23.73 -12.17 -4.47
CA ILE A 59 -22.76 -11.11 -4.16
C ILE A 59 -21.89 -10.73 -5.37
N GLU A 60 -21.47 -11.72 -6.16
CA GLU A 60 -20.55 -11.52 -7.30
C GLU A 60 -21.26 -10.79 -8.45
N GLU A 61 -22.47 -11.22 -8.80
CA GLU A 61 -23.37 -10.58 -9.76
C GLU A 61 -23.74 -9.15 -9.31
N TYR A 62 -23.87 -8.94 -8.00
CA TYR A 62 -24.14 -7.62 -7.45
C TYR A 62 -22.94 -6.68 -7.60
N VAL A 63 -21.72 -7.17 -7.39
CA VAL A 63 -20.48 -6.42 -7.69
C VAL A 63 -20.41 -6.08 -9.18
N GLU A 64 -20.61 -7.05 -10.08
CA GLU A 64 -20.59 -6.81 -11.54
C GLU A 64 -21.62 -5.77 -11.96
N HIS A 65 -22.86 -5.87 -11.44
CA HIS A 65 -23.89 -4.90 -11.73
C HIS A 65 -23.49 -3.49 -11.28
N LEU A 66 -22.95 -3.36 -10.06
CA LEU A 66 -22.51 -2.05 -9.57
C LEU A 66 -21.32 -1.50 -10.35
N VAL A 67 -20.39 -2.34 -10.75
CA VAL A 67 -19.27 -1.96 -11.63
C VAL A 67 -19.78 -1.49 -12.99
N SER A 68 -20.77 -2.17 -13.58
CA SER A 68 -21.36 -1.79 -14.87
C SER A 68 -22.04 -0.42 -14.83
N THR A 69 -22.68 -0.08 -13.70
CA THR A 69 -23.33 1.23 -13.49
C THR A 69 -22.35 2.31 -13.03
N ARG A 70 -21.18 1.93 -12.51
CA ARG A 70 -20.16 2.82 -11.95
C ARG A 70 -18.77 2.48 -12.50
N PRO A 71 -18.51 2.75 -13.79
CA PRO A 71 -17.24 2.41 -14.43
C PRO A 71 -16.02 3.10 -13.82
N HIS A 72 -16.22 4.20 -13.07
CA HIS A 72 -15.16 4.89 -12.34
C HIS A 72 -14.65 4.11 -11.11
N TRP A 73 -15.34 3.05 -10.68
CA TRP A 73 -14.89 2.16 -9.61
C TRP A 73 -13.77 1.21 -10.05
N LEU A 74 -13.67 0.96 -11.35
CA LEU A 74 -12.57 0.19 -11.91
C LEU A 74 -11.30 1.02 -11.80
N VAL A 75 -10.24 0.41 -11.27
CA VAL A 75 -8.91 0.88 -11.60
C VAL A 75 -8.78 0.63 -13.10
N PRO A 76 -8.54 1.66 -13.94
CA PRO A 76 -8.23 1.44 -15.35
C PRO A 76 -7.20 0.34 -15.40
N ALA A 77 -7.36 -0.65 -16.30
CA ALA A 77 -6.36 -1.69 -16.46
C ALA A 77 -5.07 -1.02 -16.96
N VAL A 78 -4.30 -0.53 -16.00
CA VAL A 78 -2.93 -0.17 -16.19
C VAL A 78 -2.24 -1.50 -16.04
N GLU A 79 -2.11 -2.17 -17.17
CA GLU A 79 -1.04 -3.12 -17.35
C GLU A 79 0.18 -2.53 -16.63
N THR A 80 0.79 -3.31 -15.76
CA THR A 80 2.13 -3.07 -15.23
C THR A 80 3.12 -3.06 -16.40
N SER A 81 3.01 -2.06 -17.26
CA SER A 81 3.98 -1.73 -18.27
C SER A 81 5.10 -0.99 -17.56
N GLU A 82 6.33 -1.27 -17.95
CA GLU A 82 7.52 -0.56 -17.46
C GLU A 82 7.38 0.96 -17.64
N ASP A 83 6.51 1.42 -18.56
CA ASP A 83 6.18 2.81 -18.78
C ASP A 83 5.50 3.47 -17.59
N VAL A 84 4.59 2.78 -16.90
CA VAL A 84 3.88 3.33 -15.72
C VAL A 84 4.80 3.35 -14.51
N ASP A 85 5.61 2.30 -14.33
CA ASP A 85 6.67 2.31 -13.32
C ASP A 85 7.61 3.51 -13.56
N ASN A 86 7.95 3.79 -14.82
CA ASN A 86 8.81 4.90 -15.21
C ASN A 86 8.15 6.26 -14.98
N VAL A 87 6.82 6.38 -15.03
CA VAL A 87 6.11 7.63 -14.64
C VAL A 87 6.42 7.98 -13.18
N TRP A 88 6.36 7.00 -12.28
CA TRP A 88 6.47 7.23 -10.84
C TRP A 88 7.90 7.11 -10.30
N THR A 89 8.76 6.29 -10.92
CA THR A 89 10.17 6.11 -10.50
C THR A 89 11.14 7.12 -11.13
N SER A 90 10.73 7.87 -12.17
CA SER A 90 11.61 8.88 -12.79
C SER A 90 11.53 10.28 -12.16
N GLY A 91 10.45 10.60 -11.45
CA GLY A 91 10.20 11.96 -10.94
C GLY A 91 9.90 13.00 -12.03
N SER A 92 9.56 12.56 -13.26
CA SER A 92 9.30 13.45 -14.39
C SER A 92 7.85 13.96 -14.40
N LEU A 93 7.68 15.27 -14.23
CA LEU A 93 6.36 15.93 -14.33
C LEU A 93 5.72 15.80 -15.72
N THR A 94 6.54 15.73 -16.77
CA THR A 94 6.05 15.56 -18.15
C THR A 94 5.35 14.22 -18.33
N LYS A 95 5.97 13.14 -17.80
CA LYS A 95 5.40 11.79 -17.84
C LYS A 95 4.14 11.67 -16.99
N GLN A 96 4.12 12.31 -15.81
CA GLN A 96 2.90 12.40 -15.00
C GLN A 96 1.78 13.15 -15.74
N GLY A 97 2.12 14.20 -16.49
CA GLY A 97 1.15 14.95 -17.31
C GLY A 97 0.60 14.15 -18.49
N GLU A 98 1.42 13.33 -19.14
CA GLU A 98 0.97 12.40 -20.19
C GLU A 98 0.06 11.32 -19.62
N ARG A 99 0.44 10.72 -18.49
CA ARG A 99 -0.38 9.75 -17.76
C ARG A 99 -1.75 10.31 -17.38
N PHE A 100 -1.78 11.55 -16.90
CA PHE A 100 -3.05 12.23 -16.60
C PHE A 100 -3.93 12.40 -17.84
N ARG A 101 -3.37 12.74 -19.00
CA ARG A 101 -4.14 12.87 -20.25
C ARG A 101 -4.71 11.53 -20.71
N GLU A 102 -3.98 10.43 -20.55
CA GLU A 102 -4.48 9.09 -20.84
C GLU A 102 -5.64 8.72 -19.93
N LEU A 103 -5.47 8.88 -18.61
CA LEU A 103 -6.51 8.63 -17.62
C LEU A 103 -7.75 9.49 -17.88
N ARG A 104 -7.56 10.76 -18.24
CA ARG A 104 -8.65 11.68 -18.61
C ARG A 104 -9.38 11.22 -19.87
N ARG A 105 -8.68 10.75 -20.90
CA ARG A 105 -9.30 10.22 -22.13
C ARG A 105 -10.13 8.98 -21.86
N PHE A 106 -9.65 8.11 -20.96
CA PHE A 106 -10.35 6.88 -20.60
C PHE A 106 -11.56 7.13 -19.70
N LEU A 107 -11.40 7.95 -18.66
CA LEU A 107 -12.43 8.19 -17.64
C LEU A 107 -13.41 9.30 -18.01
N GLY A 108 -13.09 10.16 -18.98
CA GLY A 108 -13.94 11.25 -19.45
C GLY A 108 -14.16 12.39 -18.45
N ASN A 109 -13.54 12.35 -17.28
CA ASN A 109 -13.74 13.32 -16.20
C ASN A 109 -12.43 13.65 -15.47
N ASP A 110 -12.13 14.94 -15.33
CA ASP A 110 -10.92 15.46 -14.68
C ASP A 110 -10.85 15.09 -13.19
N LYS A 111 -11.99 15.01 -12.49
CA LYS A 111 -12.04 14.61 -11.08
C LYS A 111 -11.68 13.13 -10.92
N ALA A 112 -12.21 12.27 -11.80
CA ALA A 112 -11.91 10.83 -11.79
C ALA A 112 -10.46 10.56 -12.19
N ALA A 113 -9.94 11.29 -13.19
CA ALA A 113 -8.54 11.19 -13.60
C ALA A 113 -7.57 11.61 -12.49
N ASN A 114 -7.87 12.68 -11.74
CA ASN A 114 -7.04 13.09 -10.61
C ASN A 114 -7.08 12.06 -9.46
N ALA A 115 -8.25 11.47 -9.18
CA ALA A 115 -8.38 10.42 -8.16
C ALA A 115 -7.56 9.19 -8.54
N ALA A 116 -7.72 8.69 -9.78
CA ALA A 116 -6.94 7.56 -10.28
C ALA A 116 -5.43 7.84 -10.27
N LEU A 117 -5.01 9.04 -10.67
CA LEU A 117 -3.60 9.45 -10.66
C LEU A 117 -3.02 9.51 -9.22
N ALA A 118 -3.82 9.95 -8.24
CA ALA A 118 -3.41 9.99 -6.84
C ALA A 118 -3.29 8.59 -6.23
N GLU A 119 -4.21 7.69 -6.56
CA GLU A 119 -4.15 6.28 -6.14
C GLU A 119 -2.95 5.58 -6.78
N GLU A 120 -2.68 5.81 -8.08
CA GLU A 120 -1.46 5.32 -8.74
C GLU A 120 -0.21 5.82 -8.01
N ALA A 121 -0.09 7.12 -7.74
CA ALA A 121 1.06 7.69 -7.06
C ALA A 121 1.30 7.08 -5.66
N ALA A 122 0.22 6.80 -4.94
CA ALA A 122 0.25 6.22 -3.60
C ALA A 122 0.85 4.81 -3.57
N LEU A 123 0.66 4.01 -4.62
CA LEU A 123 1.28 2.68 -4.76
C LEU A 123 2.82 2.75 -4.76
N TYR A 124 3.38 3.86 -5.24
CA TYR A 124 4.82 4.10 -5.29
C TYR A 124 5.33 4.95 -4.12
N GLY A 125 4.47 5.28 -3.15
CA GLY A 125 4.79 6.14 -2.01
C GLY A 125 5.01 7.61 -2.39
N THR A 126 4.37 8.08 -3.45
CA THR A 126 4.51 9.44 -3.97
C THR A 126 3.18 10.17 -4.07
N THR A 127 3.24 11.45 -4.38
CA THR A 127 2.06 12.29 -4.67
C THR A 127 2.15 12.84 -6.09
N PRO A 128 1.01 13.03 -6.79
CA PRO A 128 0.99 13.71 -8.08
C PRO A 128 1.65 15.09 -8.00
N GLY A 129 2.46 15.44 -9.00
CA GLY A 129 3.22 16.69 -9.01
C GLY A 129 4.51 16.67 -8.18
N SER A 130 4.84 15.54 -7.53
CA SER A 130 6.12 15.36 -6.87
C SER A 130 7.23 15.06 -7.89
N THR A 131 8.36 15.75 -7.76
CA THR A 131 9.61 15.43 -8.46
C THR A 131 10.43 14.37 -7.75
N LYS A 132 10.04 13.96 -6.53
CA LYS A 132 10.71 12.88 -5.79
C LYS A 132 10.30 11.54 -6.40
N PRO A 133 11.27 10.72 -6.88
CA PRO A 133 11.01 9.37 -7.35
C PRO A 133 10.34 8.49 -6.29
N GLY A 134 9.35 7.73 -6.73
CA GLY A 134 8.72 6.68 -5.94
C GLY A 134 9.51 5.38 -5.98
N VAL A 135 9.06 4.43 -5.16
CA VAL A 135 9.63 3.09 -5.10
C VAL A 135 8.66 2.14 -5.77
N LYS A 136 9.13 1.36 -6.74
CA LYS A 136 8.32 0.34 -7.42
C LYS A 136 7.73 -0.63 -6.39
N PRO A 137 6.41 -0.85 -6.38
CA PRO A 137 5.80 -1.86 -5.52
C PRO A 137 6.26 -3.24 -6.00
N GLY A 138 7.05 -3.91 -5.17
CA GLY A 138 7.59 -5.24 -5.41
C GLY A 138 8.18 -5.81 -4.12
N PRO A 139 8.50 -7.11 -4.08
CA PRO A 139 9.19 -7.69 -2.94
C PRO A 139 10.50 -6.91 -2.75
N VAL A 140 10.61 -6.21 -1.63
CA VAL A 140 11.80 -5.46 -1.29
C VAL A 140 12.94 -6.47 -1.26
N ASP A 141 13.94 -6.30 -2.12
CA ASP A 141 15.17 -7.09 -2.06
C ASP A 141 15.87 -6.75 -0.73
N GLU A 142 15.54 -7.50 0.33
CA GLU A 142 16.03 -7.29 1.71
C GLU A 142 17.56 -7.21 1.76
N LYS A 143 18.24 -7.89 0.82
CA LYS A 143 19.68 -7.92 0.68
C LYS A 143 20.30 -6.57 0.30
N ALA A 144 19.63 -5.75 -0.51
CA ALA A 144 20.13 -4.44 -0.91
C ALA A 144 20.00 -3.42 0.24
N LYS A 145 18.87 -3.47 0.94
CA LYS A 145 18.59 -2.60 2.10
C LYS A 145 19.53 -2.90 3.27
N ALA A 146 19.75 -4.18 3.58
CA ALA A 146 20.67 -4.61 4.64
C ALA A 146 22.11 -4.11 4.45
N LYS A 147 22.62 -4.05 3.21
CA LYS A 147 23.97 -3.53 2.93
C LYS A 147 24.06 -2.01 3.09
N ALA A 148 23.04 -1.26 2.64
CA ALA A 148 23.00 0.19 2.83
C ALA A 148 22.86 0.58 4.31
N ASP A 149 22.07 -0.17 5.07
CA ASP A 149 21.89 0.03 6.51
C ASP A 149 23.17 -0.30 7.31
N GLN A 150 23.94 -1.31 6.88
CA GLN A 150 25.25 -1.61 7.46
C GLN A 150 26.31 -0.54 7.19
N ALA A 151 26.26 0.16 6.05
CA ALA A 151 27.21 1.25 5.77
C ALA A 151 26.90 2.53 6.55
N ASN A 152 25.65 2.71 6.98
CA ASN A 152 25.18 3.89 7.71
C ASN A 152 25.14 3.71 9.24
N ASN A 153 25.23 2.46 9.73
CA ASN A 153 25.29 2.14 11.15
C ASN A 153 26.71 2.33 11.71
N ALA A 154 26.91 3.25 12.65
CA ALA A 154 28.20 3.53 13.27
C ALA A 154 28.85 2.32 13.97
N TYR A 155 28.03 1.34 14.39
CA TYR A 155 28.47 0.12 15.07
C TYR A 155 28.76 -1.05 14.11
N SER A 156 28.56 -0.85 12.80
CA SER A 156 28.87 -1.85 11.79
C SER A 156 30.36 -1.85 11.42
N PRO A 157 30.98 -3.03 11.19
CA PRO A 157 32.35 -3.12 10.65
C PRO A 157 32.51 -2.42 9.29
N ALA A 158 31.42 -2.35 8.51
CA ALA A 158 31.40 -1.75 7.17
C ALA A 158 31.31 -0.21 7.18
N PHE A 159 31.14 0.42 8.35
CA PHE A 159 31.07 1.87 8.48
C PHE A 159 32.44 2.52 8.25
N LYS A 160 32.51 3.42 7.26
CA LYS A 160 33.76 4.10 6.84
C LYS A 160 33.85 5.58 7.28
N GLY A 161 32.85 6.10 8.00
CA GLY A 161 32.83 7.50 8.45
C GLY A 161 33.45 7.70 9.84
N ASP A 162 33.36 8.94 10.36
CA ASP A 162 33.70 9.24 11.75
C ASP A 162 32.63 8.67 12.70
N ARG A 163 32.99 7.56 13.36
CA ARG A 163 32.09 6.85 14.29
C ARG A 163 31.72 7.72 15.47
N SER A 164 32.66 8.51 15.98
CA SER A 164 32.45 9.31 17.19
C SER A 164 31.40 10.40 16.97
N ALA A 165 31.52 11.13 15.85
CA ALA A 165 30.56 12.14 15.43
C ALA A 165 29.17 11.53 15.15
N LYS A 166 29.13 10.35 14.52
CA LYS A 166 27.87 9.67 14.21
C LYS A 166 27.17 9.16 15.49
N ILE A 167 27.90 8.56 16.41
CA ILE A 167 27.39 8.11 17.71
C ILE A 167 26.87 9.31 18.51
N ALA A 168 27.60 10.43 18.55
CA ALA A 168 27.13 11.66 19.20
C ALA A 168 25.82 12.18 18.57
N SER A 169 25.70 12.15 17.24
CA SER A 169 24.46 12.53 16.54
C SER A 169 23.29 11.59 16.87
N MET A 170 23.56 10.28 17.00
CA MET A 170 22.55 9.28 17.38
C MET A 170 22.09 9.47 18.82
N ILE A 171 23.02 9.77 19.75
CA ILE A 171 22.68 10.06 21.15
C ILE A 171 21.80 11.31 21.23
N LYS A 172 22.13 12.36 20.45
CA LYS A 172 21.35 13.59 20.39
C LYS A 172 19.94 13.39 19.80
N GLY A 173 19.80 12.49 18.81
CA GLY A 173 18.52 12.26 18.12
C GLY A 173 17.60 11.22 18.78
N MET A 174 18.16 10.15 19.34
CA MET A 174 17.41 8.97 19.81
C MET A 174 17.55 8.71 21.32
N GLY A 175 18.45 9.43 22.01
CA GLY A 175 18.74 9.25 23.43
C GLY A 175 19.77 8.16 23.73
N ALA A 176 20.56 8.37 24.79
CA ALA A 176 21.70 7.51 25.15
C ALA A 176 21.32 6.06 25.46
N LYS A 177 20.12 5.83 26.03
CA LYS A 177 19.63 4.50 26.38
C LYS A 177 19.39 3.63 25.14
N THR A 178 18.70 4.18 24.16
CA THR A 178 18.41 3.52 22.87
C THR A 178 19.70 3.22 22.11
N VAL A 179 20.65 4.14 22.14
CA VAL A 179 21.97 3.95 21.51
C VAL A 179 22.79 2.86 22.20
N ALA A 180 22.66 2.70 23.52
CA ALA A 180 23.31 1.63 24.27
C ALA A 180 22.76 0.24 23.92
N GLU A 181 21.45 0.12 23.74
CA GLU A 181 20.80 -1.13 23.30
C GLU A 181 21.23 -1.51 21.87
N ILE A 182 21.34 -0.53 20.96
CA ILE A 182 21.84 -0.73 19.59
C ILE A 182 23.32 -1.18 19.60
N ALA A 183 24.15 -0.56 20.44
CA ALA A 183 25.55 -0.95 20.58
C ALA A 183 25.70 -2.38 21.10
N ALA A 184 24.92 -2.75 22.13
CA ALA A 184 24.91 -4.09 22.70
C ALA A 184 24.46 -5.14 21.68
N ALA A 185 23.42 -4.85 20.88
CA ALA A 185 22.96 -5.73 19.80
C ALA A 185 24.03 -5.93 18.71
N ALA A 186 24.88 -4.93 18.48
CA ALA A 186 26.01 -5.01 17.56
C ALA A 186 27.28 -5.65 18.16
N GLY A 187 27.23 -6.10 19.43
CA GLY A 187 28.39 -6.69 20.12
C GLY A 187 29.48 -5.68 20.52
N CYS A 188 29.13 -4.39 20.57
CA CYS A 188 30.03 -3.29 20.85
C CYS A 188 29.58 -2.52 22.10
N ARG A 189 30.51 -1.77 22.69
CA ARG A 189 30.22 -0.74 23.70
C ARG A 189 29.65 0.50 23.02
N ILE A 190 29.09 1.40 23.83
CA ILE A 190 28.48 2.67 23.38
C ILE A 190 29.47 3.55 22.60
N ASP A 191 30.76 3.45 22.91
CA ASP A 191 31.85 4.14 22.22
C ASP A 191 32.27 3.46 20.89
N GLY A 192 31.61 2.35 20.52
CA GLY A 192 31.93 1.55 19.34
C GLY A 192 33.10 0.59 19.53
N SER A 193 33.68 0.49 20.73
CA SER A 193 34.74 -0.47 21.02
C SER A 193 34.17 -1.89 21.21
N PRO A 194 34.87 -2.95 20.80
CA PRO A 194 34.37 -4.32 20.95
C PRO A 194 34.20 -4.67 22.44
N LEU A 195 33.11 -5.37 22.77
CA LEU A 195 32.94 -5.93 24.11
C LEU A 195 34.07 -6.93 24.35
N ARG A 196 34.89 -6.71 25.41
CA ARG A 196 35.95 -7.66 25.79
C ARG A 196 35.32 -9.04 25.96
N LYS A 197 35.75 -10.02 25.15
CA LYS A 197 35.47 -11.43 25.43
C LYS A 197 36.03 -11.72 26.81
N GLY A 198 35.16 -12.08 27.75
CA GLY A 198 35.58 -12.64 29.03
C GLY A 198 36.46 -13.86 28.76
N LYS A 199 37.53 -14.00 29.54
CA LYS A 199 38.11 -15.31 29.81
C LYS A 199 37.08 -16.16 30.55
#